data_AF-A0A813EQS0-F1
#
_entry.id   AF-A0A813EQS0-F1
#
_cell.length_a   1.000
_cell.length_b   1.000
_cell.length_c   1.000
_cell.angle_alpha   90.00
_cell.angle_beta   90.00
_cell.angle_gamma   90.00
#
_symmetry.space_group_name_H-M   'P 1'
#
loop_
_entity.id
_entity.type
_entity.pdbx_description
1 polymer ?
#
loop_
_entity_poly.entity_id
_entity_poly.type
_entity_poly.pdbx_seq_one_letter_code
_entity_poly.pdbx_strand_id
1 'polypeptide(L)'
;QQQKQQHGLRLYKPAHASACGSHHALGTGMSVGDESEDLGLSSDSDRSAPSLSGGRAEENDTDFREYAKSIGVDIDADTDLIWVVREAFVATLPSFWSEHTDGEGRIYFYHEVSEESSWSHPMDTVFRELIQLIKSLRSDHPKLGIAHS
;
A
#
# COMPACT_ATOMS: atom_id res chain seq x y z
N GLN A 1 23.01 6.68 20.23
CA GLN A 1 22.75 5.24 20.02
C GLN A 1 23.17 4.84 18.62
N GLN A 2 23.60 3.59 18.46
CA GLN A 2 24.31 3.06 17.30
C GLN A 2 23.37 2.92 16.08
N GLN A 3 23.49 3.83 15.11
CA GLN A 3 22.87 3.72 13.79
C GLN A 3 23.51 2.53 13.06
N LYS A 4 22.86 1.38 13.12
CA LYS A 4 23.25 0.22 12.31
C LYS A 4 22.81 0.51 10.87
N GLN A 5 23.73 1.11 10.12
CA GLN A 5 23.61 1.38 8.69
C GLN A 5 23.36 0.07 7.96
N GLN A 6 22.14 -0.16 7.45
CA GLN A 6 21.89 -1.04 6.31
C GLN A 6 20.72 -0.49 5.49
N HIS A 7 20.89 -0.57 4.17
CA HIS A 7 20.08 0.05 3.13
C HIS A 7 18.60 -0.37 3.22
N GLY A 8 17.71 0.57 3.55
CA GLY A 8 16.27 0.36 3.63
C GLY A 8 15.59 0.46 2.26
N LEU A 9 14.86 -0.59 1.88
CA LEU A 9 13.91 -0.58 0.77
C LEU A 9 12.82 0.46 1.05
N ARG A 10 12.39 1.16 0.00
CA ARG A 10 11.29 2.13 0.01
C ARG A 10 9.99 1.38 0.28
N LEU A 11 9.56 1.25 1.54
CA LEU A 11 8.27 0.67 1.85
C LEU A 11 7.13 1.69 1.74
N TYR A 12 6.09 1.24 1.06
CA TYR A 12 4.89 1.96 0.63
C TYR A 12 3.93 2.27 1.77
N LYS A 13 3.19 3.39 1.64
CA LYS A 13 2.10 3.81 2.52
C LYS A 13 0.76 3.30 2.03
N PRO A 14 0.02 2.44 2.76
CA PRO A 14 -1.41 2.34 2.54
C PRO A 14 -2.04 3.68 2.97
N ALA A 15 -2.76 4.31 2.04
CA ALA A 15 -3.63 5.41 2.38
C ALA A 15 -4.66 4.95 3.44
N HIS A 16 -5.30 5.90 4.13
CA HIS A 16 -6.45 5.71 5.02
C HIS A 16 -6.18 5.32 6.49
N ALA A 17 -5.39 6.12 7.21
CA ALA A 17 -5.66 6.40 8.62
C ALA A 17 -5.77 7.91 8.84
N SER A 18 -6.73 8.54 8.15
CA SER A 18 -7.07 9.95 8.36
C SER A 18 -7.97 10.08 9.59
N ALA A 19 -7.35 10.17 10.77
CA ALA A 19 -7.99 10.71 11.95
C ALA A 19 -7.85 12.24 11.96
N CYS A 20 -8.90 12.95 11.56
CA CYS A 20 -9.09 14.39 11.73
C CYS A 20 -10.60 14.59 11.84
N GLY A 21 -11.19 15.17 12.88
CA GLY A 21 -10.75 16.32 13.67
C GLY A 21 -11.87 17.35 13.55
N SER A 22 -12.67 17.49 14.61
CA SER A 22 -13.87 18.33 14.67
C SER A 22 -13.61 19.78 14.24
N HIS A 23 -14.35 20.28 13.25
CA HIS A 23 -14.37 21.71 12.90
C HIS A 23 -15.81 22.24 12.94
N HIS A 24 -15.99 23.29 13.74
CA HIS A 24 -17.20 24.08 13.92
C HIS A 24 -17.73 24.63 12.58
N ALA A 25 -19.00 24.40 12.30
CA ALA A 25 -19.72 25.06 11.22
C ALA A 25 -20.28 26.41 11.70
N LEU A 26 -19.74 27.51 11.19
CA LEU A 26 -20.40 28.82 11.22
C LEU A 26 -20.76 29.19 9.77
N GLY A 27 -22.04 29.44 9.57
CA GLY A 27 -22.63 29.77 8.28
C GLY A 27 -22.44 31.23 7.88
N THR A 28 -22.44 31.45 6.57
CA THR A 28 -22.77 32.68 5.82
C THR A 28 -22.89 32.17 4.36
N GLY A 29 -23.97 32.29 3.58
CA GLY A 29 -25.00 33.30 3.55
C GLY A 29 -24.70 34.32 2.43
N MET A 30 -24.68 33.90 1.16
CA MET A 30 -24.51 34.80 0.01
C MET A 30 -25.38 34.38 -1.18
N SER A 31 -26.33 35.25 -1.51
CA SER A 31 -27.18 35.24 -2.70
C SER A 31 -26.34 35.44 -3.97
N VAL A 32 -26.73 34.80 -5.07
CA VAL A 32 -26.35 35.21 -6.42
C VAL A 32 -27.59 35.42 -7.27
N GLY A 33 -27.60 36.59 -7.91
CA GLY A 33 -28.65 37.05 -8.81
C GLY A 33 -28.48 36.57 -10.25
N ASP A 34 -29.56 36.87 -10.94
CA ASP A 34 -30.01 36.70 -12.32
C ASP A 34 -29.06 37.11 -13.46
N GLU A 35 -29.46 36.71 -14.68
CA GLU A 35 -29.00 37.11 -16.03
C GLU A 35 -27.64 36.55 -16.52
N SER A 36 -27.41 36.17 -17.77
CA SER A 36 -28.22 35.87 -18.96
C SER A 36 -27.25 35.33 -20.03
N GLU A 37 -27.74 34.40 -20.84
CA GLU A 37 -27.40 34.08 -22.25
C GLU A 37 -25.94 34.17 -22.75
N ASP A 38 -25.35 33.01 -23.07
CA ASP A 38 -24.55 32.83 -24.30
C ASP A 38 -24.50 31.34 -24.69
N LEU A 39 -25.25 30.98 -25.74
CA LEU A 39 -25.18 29.67 -26.41
C LEU A 39 -24.24 29.76 -27.62
N GLY A 40 -22.95 29.85 -27.33
CA GLY A 40 -21.88 29.68 -28.31
C GLY A 40 -21.65 28.22 -28.68
N LEU A 41 -22.49 27.67 -29.58
CA LEU A 41 -22.24 26.40 -30.27
C LEU A 41 -21.07 26.57 -31.27
N SER A 42 -19.84 26.42 -30.77
CA SER A 42 -18.67 26.20 -31.62
C SER A 42 -18.38 24.70 -31.65
N SER A 43 -18.77 24.07 -32.76
CA SER A 43 -18.40 22.70 -33.11
C SER A 43 -16.90 22.67 -33.47
N ASP A 44 -16.04 22.67 -32.46
CA ASP A 44 -14.65 22.27 -32.64
C ASP A 44 -14.54 20.79 -32.27
N SER A 45 -14.53 19.96 -33.32
CA SER A 45 -14.19 18.53 -33.21
C SER A 45 -12.68 18.38 -33.05
N ASP A 46 -12.15 18.85 -31.93
CA ASP A 46 -10.90 18.34 -31.39
C ASP A 46 -11.15 17.96 -29.93
N ARG A 47 -11.85 16.85 -29.76
CA ARG A 47 -11.85 16.12 -28.50
C ARG A 47 -10.55 15.33 -28.42
N SER A 48 -9.43 16.05 -28.45
CA SER A 48 -8.24 15.66 -27.71
C SER A 48 -8.72 15.36 -26.31
N ALA A 49 -8.95 14.07 -26.04
CA ALA A 49 -9.21 13.61 -24.70
C ALA A 49 -8.13 14.24 -23.83
N PRO A 50 -8.47 15.06 -22.81
CA PRO A 50 -7.48 15.42 -21.84
C PRO A 50 -6.96 14.09 -21.33
N SER A 51 -5.67 13.85 -21.59
CA SER A 51 -4.87 12.79 -21.00
C SER A 51 -5.33 12.68 -19.55
N LEU A 52 -6.22 11.72 -19.29
CA LEU A 52 -6.56 11.35 -17.94
C LEU A 52 -5.28 10.71 -17.47
N SER A 53 -4.47 11.55 -16.83
CA SER A 53 -3.30 11.22 -16.06
C SER A 53 -3.54 9.89 -15.37
N GLY A 54 -3.14 8.81 -16.04
CA GLY A 54 -3.16 7.44 -15.56
C GLY A 54 -2.04 7.21 -14.55
N GLY A 55 -1.51 8.27 -13.94
CA GLY A 55 -0.35 8.23 -13.06
C GLY A 55 -0.66 7.87 -11.61
N ARG A 56 -1.74 7.13 -11.31
CA ARG A 56 -2.07 6.77 -9.92
C ARG A 56 -2.30 5.29 -9.66
N ALA A 57 -2.48 4.46 -10.69
CA ALA A 57 -2.62 3.01 -10.51
C ALA A 57 -1.26 2.29 -10.56
N GLU A 58 -0.29 2.78 -11.34
CA GLU A 58 0.94 2.02 -11.61
C GLU A 58 1.96 2.00 -10.45
N GLU A 59 1.99 3.05 -9.61
CA GLU A 59 2.90 3.09 -8.46
C GLU A 59 2.54 2.02 -7.42
N ASN A 60 1.24 1.80 -7.19
CA ASN A 60 0.80 0.83 -6.20
C ASN A 60 1.08 -0.62 -6.65
N ASP A 61 0.97 -0.89 -7.94
CA ASP A 61 1.26 -2.21 -8.51
C ASP A 61 2.76 -2.54 -8.50
N THR A 62 3.60 -1.53 -8.76
CA THR A 62 5.07 -1.69 -8.71
C THR A 62 5.53 -1.92 -7.28
N ASP A 63 5.09 -1.08 -6.35
CA ASP A 63 5.45 -1.19 -4.93
C ASP A 63 4.94 -2.50 -4.32
N PHE A 64 3.71 -2.91 -4.67
CA PHE A 64 3.16 -4.20 -4.24
C PHE A 64 3.97 -5.38 -4.77
N ARG A 65 4.43 -5.32 -6.03
CA ARG A 65 5.26 -6.36 -6.65
C ARG A 65 6.67 -6.41 -6.04
N GLU A 66 7.26 -5.26 -5.72
CA GLU A 66 8.54 -5.20 -5.00
C GLU A 66 8.41 -5.72 -3.57
N TYR A 67 7.33 -5.34 -2.88
CA TYR A 67 7.02 -5.83 -1.54
C TYR A 67 6.83 -7.36 -1.53
N ALA A 68 6.05 -7.91 -2.46
CA ALA A 68 5.86 -9.36 -2.60
C ALA A 68 7.20 -10.12 -2.70
N LYS A 69 8.12 -9.60 -3.52
CA LYS A 69 9.47 -10.14 -3.65
C LYS A 69 10.25 -10.06 -2.34
N SER A 70 10.12 -8.96 -1.60
CA SER A 70 10.81 -8.77 -0.30
C SER A 70 10.40 -9.78 0.78
N ILE A 71 9.17 -10.30 0.72
CA ILE A 71 8.66 -11.34 1.62
C ILE A 71 8.72 -12.75 1.01
N GLY A 72 9.32 -12.91 -0.18
CA GLY A 72 9.61 -14.21 -0.81
C GLY A 72 8.48 -14.81 -1.64
N VAL A 73 7.53 -13.98 -2.10
CA VAL A 73 6.42 -14.38 -2.99
C VAL A 73 6.66 -13.84 -4.39
N ASP A 74 6.60 -14.73 -5.38
CA ASP A 74 6.50 -14.34 -6.78
C ASP A 74 5.01 -14.29 -7.15
N ILE A 75 4.48 -13.09 -7.41
CA ILE A 75 3.06 -12.89 -7.73
C ILE A 75 2.64 -13.68 -9.00
N ASP A 76 3.56 -13.87 -9.94
CA ASP A 76 3.26 -14.55 -11.21
C ASP A 76 3.28 -16.09 -11.03
N ALA A 77 4.10 -16.62 -10.11
CA ALA A 77 4.21 -18.07 -9.85
C ALA A 77 3.36 -18.57 -8.67
N ASP A 78 3.21 -17.77 -7.62
CA ASP A 78 2.52 -18.07 -6.37
C ASP A 78 1.21 -17.25 -6.26
N THR A 79 0.39 -17.36 -7.30
CA THR A 79 -0.89 -16.62 -7.40
C THR A 79 -1.85 -16.90 -6.23
N ASP A 80 -1.77 -18.09 -5.64
CA ASP A 80 -2.50 -18.53 -4.45
C ASP A 80 -2.02 -17.86 -3.16
N LEU A 81 -0.85 -17.21 -3.16
CA LEU A 81 -0.30 -16.49 -2.00
C LEU A 81 -0.52 -14.98 -2.08
N ILE A 82 -1.08 -14.46 -3.19
CA ILE A 82 -1.34 -13.03 -3.37
C ILE A 82 -2.19 -12.45 -2.23
N TRP A 83 -3.14 -13.22 -1.70
CA TRP A 83 -3.96 -12.77 -0.57
C TRP A 83 -3.12 -12.54 0.70
N VAL A 84 -2.12 -13.38 0.96
CA VAL A 84 -1.21 -13.23 2.12
C VAL A 84 -0.38 -11.97 1.95
N VAL A 85 0.16 -11.75 0.75
CA VAL A 85 0.94 -10.54 0.44
C VAL A 85 0.08 -9.30 0.62
N ARG A 86 -1.16 -9.31 0.15
CA ARG A 86 -2.11 -8.20 0.31
C ARG A 86 -2.37 -7.89 1.78
N GLU A 87 -2.60 -8.92 2.58
CA GLU A 87 -2.82 -8.76 4.02
C GLU A 87 -1.57 -8.18 4.72
N ALA A 88 -0.39 -8.68 4.35
CA ALA A 88 0.88 -8.19 4.87
C ALA A 88 1.15 -6.73 4.48
N PHE A 89 0.78 -6.35 3.26
CA PHE A 89 0.96 -5.00 2.72
C PHE A 89 0.07 -3.94 3.38
N VAL A 90 -1.11 -4.33 3.86
CA VAL A 90 -2.03 -3.44 4.58
C VAL A 90 -1.98 -3.65 6.09
N ALA A 91 -1.04 -4.47 6.58
CA ALA A 91 -0.95 -4.83 7.98
C ALA A 91 -0.70 -3.61 8.84
N THR A 92 -1.43 -3.50 9.95
CA THR A 92 -1.20 -2.47 10.95
C THR A 92 0.00 -2.83 11.82
N LEU A 93 0.64 -1.81 12.39
CA LEU A 93 1.73 -2.01 13.33
C LEU A 93 1.24 -2.70 14.62
N PRO A 94 2.02 -3.64 15.18
CA PRO A 94 1.75 -4.22 16.50
C PRO A 94 1.83 -3.18 17.61
N SER A 95 1.35 -3.53 18.80
CA SER A 95 1.48 -2.68 19.98
C SER A 95 2.94 -2.29 20.24
N PHE A 96 3.14 -1.05 20.70
CA PHE A 96 4.45 -0.47 21.01
C PHE A 96 5.39 -0.25 19.81
N TRP A 97 4.91 -0.46 18.58
CA TRP A 97 5.62 -0.04 17.37
C TRP A 97 5.03 1.25 16.82
N SER A 98 5.90 2.17 16.41
CA SER A 98 5.55 3.42 15.76
C SER A 98 6.33 3.63 14.46
N GLU A 99 5.69 4.27 13.49
CA GLU A 99 6.33 4.69 12.23
C GLU A 99 6.91 6.08 12.39
N HIS A 100 8.16 6.25 11.95
CA HIS A 100 8.87 7.52 11.96
C HIS A 100 9.51 7.77 10.60
N THR A 101 9.81 9.02 10.30
CA THR A 101 10.53 9.42 9.09
C THR A 101 11.85 10.06 9.47
N ASP A 102 12.94 9.67 8.82
CA ASP A 102 14.25 10.27 9.02
C ASP A 102 14.41 11.62 8.28
N GLY A 103 15.57 12.27 8.44
CA GLY A 103 15.85 13.54 7.76
C GLY A 103 15.97 13.44 6.23
N GLU A 104 16.08 12.24 5.68
CA GLU A 104 16.12 11.97 4.24
C GLU A 104 14.73 11.62 3.68
N GLY A 105 13.69 11.58 4.52
CA GLY A 105 12.34 11.20 4.10
C GLY A 105 12.10 9.69 4.04
N ARG A 106 13.01 8.86 4.60
CA ARG A 106 12.85 7.41 4.66
C ARG A 106 12.07 7.00 5.90
N ILE A 107 11.19 6.02 5.72
CA ILE A 107 10.40 5.46 6.81
C ILE A 107 11.22 4.43 7.57
N TYR A 108 11.13 4.47 8.89
CA TYR A 108 11.63 3.44 9.79
C TYR A 108 10.61 3.18 10.89
N PHE A 109 10.67 1.98 11.46
CA PHE A 109 9.81 1.54 12.55
C PHE A 109 10.60 1.56 13.85
N TYR A 110 10.01 2.05 14.91
CA TYR A 110 10.62 2.14 16.24
C TYR A 110 9.76 1.40 17.25
N HIS A 111 10.39 0.57 18.07
CA HIS A 111 9.75 -0.11 19.18
C HIS A 111 9.98 0.65 20.48
N GLU A 112 8.91 1.15 21.08
CA GLU A 112 8.95 2.09 22.20
C GLU A 112 9.49 1.48 23.49
N VAL A 113 9.33 0.16 23.68
CA VAL A 113 9.70 -0.52 24.93
C VAL A 113 11.14 -1.05 24.89
N SER A 114 11.58 -1.60 23.75
CA SER A 114 12.96 -2.12 23.60
C SER A 114 13.94 -1.05 23.08
N GLU A 115 13.42 0.12 22.70
CA GLU A 115 14.16 1.19 22.03
C GLU A 115 14.86 0.74 20.72
N GLU A 116 14.33 -0.30 20.07
CA GLU A 116 14.87 -0.85 18.83
C GLU A 116 14.28 -0.14 17.61
N SER A 117 15.08 0.02 16.56
CA SER A 117 14.61 0.50 15.26
C SER A 117 14.82 -0.53 14.16
N SER A 118 13.90 -0.54 13.19
CA SER A 118 13.87 -1.47 12.07
C SER A 118 13.50 -0.75 10.78
N TRP A 119 14.09 -1.17 9.66
CA TRP A 119 13.75 -0.70 8.32
C TRP A 119 12.67 -1.55 7.63
N SER A 120 12.30 -2.66 8.26
CA SER A 120 11.25 -3.57 7.79
C SER A 120 10.09 -3.56 8.76
N HIS A 121 8.88 -3.77 8.24
CA HIS A 121 7.69 -3.79 9.06
C HIS A 121 7.77 -5.00 10.01
N PRO A 122 7.49 -4.84 11.32
CA PRO A 122 7.68 -5.90 12.32
C PRO A 122 6.86 -7.16 12.03
N MET A 123 5.73 -7.02 11.34
CA MET A 123 4.91 -8.17 10.92
C MET A 123 5.47 -8.93 9.71
N ASP A 124 6.39 -8.34 8.94
CA ASP A 124 6.90 -8.99 7.73
C ASP A 124 7.55 -10.35 8.05
N THR A 125 8.18 -10.48 9.22
CA THR A 125 8.78 -11.74 9.66
C THR A 125 7.72 -12.82 9.86
N VAL A 126 6.60 -12.47 10.49
CA VAL A 126 5.48 -13.39 10.71
C VAL A 126 4.89 -13.85 9.37
N PHE A 127 4.70 -12.93 8.43
CA PHE A 127 4.18 -13.28 7.10
C PHE A 127 5.15 -14.13 6.30
N ARG A 128 6.46 -13.85 6.37
CA ARG A 128 7.49 -14.68 5.74
C ARG A 128 7.45 -16.12 6.24
N GLU A 129 7.34 -16.33 7.55
CA GLU A 129 7.23 -17.66 8.14
C GLU A 129 5.96 -18.39 7.68
N LEU A 130 4.82 -17.69 7.66
CA LEU A 130 3.55 -18.24 7.16
C LEU A 130 3.66 -18.65 5.69
N ILE A 131 4.25 -17.80 4.84
CA ILE A 131 4.48 -18.07 3.41
C ILE A 131 5.35 -19.32 3.24
N GLN A 132 6.44 -19.43 4.00
CA GLN A 132 7.33 -20.60 3.96
C GLN A 132 6.61 -21.88 4.39
N LEU A 133 5.76 -21.82 5.41
CA LEU A 133 4.95 -22.94 5.84
C LEU A 133 3.99 -23.41 4.74
N ILE A 134 3.25 -22.49 4.11
CA ILE A 134 2.32 -22.82 3.03
C ILE A 134 3.06 -23.44 1.83
N LYS A 135 4.21 -22.87 1.44
CA LYS A 135 5.04 -23.39 0.34
C LYS A 135 5.60 -24.79 0.65
N SER A 136 5.96 -25.05 1.91
CA SER A 136 6.42 -26.36 2.35
C SER A 136 5.28 -27.39 2.26
N LEU A 137 4.10 -27.06 2.78
CA LEU A 137 2.90 -27.92 2.69
C LEU A 137 2.48 -28.20 1.24
N ARG A 138 2.58 -27.21 0.35
CA ARG A 138 2.34 -27.39 -1.10
C ARG A 138 3.30 -28.38 -1.74
N SER A 139 4.56 -28.38 -1.30
CA SER A 139 5.58 -29.28 -1.82
C SER A 139 5.37 -30.71 -1.32
N ASP A 140 4.92 -30.87 -0.09
CA ASP A 140 4.71 -32.18 0.56
C ASP A 140 3.41 -32.88 0.13
N HIS A 141 2.46 -32.13 -0.43
CA HIS A 141 1.19 -32.67 -0.91
C HIS A 141 1.15 -32.67 -2.46
N PRO A 142 1.77 -33.65 -3.14
CA PRO A 142 1.52 -33.83 -4.56
C PRO A 142 0.00 -33.99 -4.73
N LYS A 143 -0.59 -33.21 -5.64
CA LYS A 143 -2.03 -33.22 -5.95
C LYS A 143 -2.50 -34.66 -5.92
N LEU A 144 -3.37 -34.99 -4.97
CA LEU A 144 -3.95 -36.33 -4.84
C LEU A 144 -4.47 -36.69 -6.22
N GLY A 145 -3.78 -37.64 -6.87
CA GLY A 145 -4.17 -38.16 -8.16
C GLY A 145 -5.53 -38.82 -7.96
N ILE A 146 -6.59 -38.09 -8.26
CA ILE A 146 -7.90 -38.67 -8.47
C ILE A 146 -7.75 -39.45 -9.78
N ALA A 147 -7.26 -40.68 -9.65
CA ALA A 147 -7.31 -41.67 -10.70
C ALA A 147 -8.80 -41.95 -10.94
N HIS A 148 -9.39 -41.23 -11.90
CA HIS A 148 -10.64 -41.63 -12.50
C HIS A 148 -10.35 -42.94 -13.25
N SER A 149 -10.81 -44.04 -12.66
CA SER A 149 -10.80 -45.37 -13.24
C SER A 149 -12.03 -45.62 -14.10
#